data_AF-A0A7J4EVA5-F1
#
_entry.id   AF-A0A7J4EVA5-F1
#
_cell.length_a   1.000
_cell.length_b   1.000
_cell.length_c   1.000
_cell.angle_alpha   90.00
_cell.angle_beta   90.00
_cell.angle_gamma   90.00
#
_symmetry.space_group_name_H-M   'P 1'
#
loop_
_entity.id
_entity.type
_entity.pdbx_description
1 polymer ?
#
loop_
_entity_poly.entity_id
_entity_poly.type
_entity_poly.pdbx_seq_one_letter_code
_entity_poly.pdbx_strand_id
1 'polypeptide(L)'
;MKKSLIKRVLELRDAGLTAVDIAEELNISVDTALYLVLNGERLLKESEEVEKKIDIFVNWDDIKISPKRLRCITSIMCDMISDIDFDVVLGISTGGIPLGTLIAEELDRDFSIYIPKKHLKERGKARGFIGHNYQSIKGRRIVVVDDVITSGNTIKETINYVKSIGDAQGAIVVIDKSGIEDIDGVPVRALFRVGTVELSR
;
A
#
# COMPACT_ATOMS: atom_id res chain seq x y z
N MET A 1 3.83 22.14 -4.23
CA MET A 1 3.69 20.81 -4.85
C MET A 1 4.84 20.60 -5.81
N LYS A 2 5.65 19.54 -5.69
CA LYS A 2 6.83 19.37 -6.56
C LYS A 2 6.36 19.22 -8.02
N LYS A 3 6.82 20.09 -8.93
CA LYS A 3 6.52 20.02 -10.39
C LYS A 3 6.75 18.62 -10.98
N SER A 4 7.64 17.84 -10.39
CA SER A 4 7.90 16.44 -10.74
C SER A 4 6.69 15.52 -10.55
N LEU A 5 5.90 15.70 -9.48
CA LEU A 5 4.69 14.90 -9.25
C LEU A 5 3.63 15.19 -10.32
N ILE A 6 3.45 16.48 -10.65
CA ILE A 6 2.49 16.91 -11.68
C ILE A 6 2.88 16.32 -13.04
N LYS A 7 4.16 16.40 -13.42
CA LYS A 7 4.65 15.78 -14.67
C LYS A 7 4.39 14.28 -14.71
N ARG A 8 4.68 13.55 -13.62
CA ARG A 8 4.48 12.10 -13.56
C ARG A 8 2.99 11.71 -13.66
N VAL A 9 2.09 12.49 -13.06
CA VAL A 9 0.64 12.31 -13.25
C VAL A 9 0.23 12.49 -14.70
N LEU A 10 0.72 13.55 -15.37
CA LEU A 10 0.39 13.81 -16.78
C LEU A 10 0.94 12.71 -17.70
N GLU A 11 2.16 12.23 -17.47
CA GLU A 11 2.75 11.10 -18.20
C GLU A 11 1.90 9.83 -18.08
N LEU A 12 1.46 9.47 -16.88
CA LEU A 12 0.62 8.28 -16.66
C LEU A 12 -0.80 8.45 -17.25
N ARG A 13 -1.37 9.66 -17.15
CA ARG A 13 -2.65 10.01 -17.80
C ARG A 13 -2.55 9.84 -19.31
N ASP A 14 -1.49 10.35 -19.92
CA ASP A 14 -1.26 10.29 -21.36
C ASP A 14 -0.98 8.85 -21.83
N ALA A 15 -0.47 7.99 -20.93
CA ALA A 15 -0.38 6.54 -21.12
C ALA A 15 -1.72 5.79 -20.94
N GLY A 16 -2.82 6.50 -20.66
CA GLY A 16 -4.18 5.95 -20.57
C GLY A 16 -4.57 5.38 -19.20
N LEU A 17 -3.79 5.63 -18.15
CA LEU A 17 -4.12 5.17 -16.80
C LEU A 17 -5.27 5.98 -16.20
N THR A 18 -6.12 5.33 -15.40
CA THR A 18 -7.19 6.01 -14.68
C THR A 18 -6.65 6.76 -13.46
N ALA A 19 -7.40 7.71 -12.91
CA ALA A 19 -7.01 8.40 -11.68
C ALA A 19 -6.78 7.45 -10.49
N VAL A 20 -7.45 6.28 -10.48
CA VAL A 20 -7.25 5.24 -9.48
C VAL A 20 -5.89 4.56 -9.65
N ASP A 21 -5.55 4.18 -10.88
CA ASP A 21 -4.25 3.54 -11.18
C ASP A 21 -3.08 4.51 -10.90
N ILE A 22 -3.26 5.79 -11.25
CA ILE A 22 -2.27 6.85 -10.99
C ILE A 22 -2.07 7.08 -9.49
N ALA A 23 -3.16 7.14 -8.73
CA ALA A 23 -3.10 7.35 -7.28
C ALA A 23 -2.26 6.27 -6.59
N GLU A 24 -2.41 5.04 -7.06
CA GLU A 24 -1.68 3.89 -6.59
C GLU A 24 -0.21 3.91 -7.01
N GLU A 25 0.09 4.09 -8.30
CA GLU A 25 1.47 4.14 -8.80
C GLU A 25 2.29 5.24 -8.12
N LEU A 26 1.63 6.35 -7.76
CA LEU A 26 2.26 7.50 -7.13
C LEU A 26 2.01 7.58 -5.62
N ASN A 27 1.41 6.60 -4.95
CA ASN A 27 1.18 6.63 -3.50
C ASN A 27 0.52 7.94 -2.98
N ILE A 28 -0.42 8.48 -3.75
CA ILE A 28 -1.23 9.67 -3.41
C ILE A 28 -2.70 9.31 -3.25
N SER A 29 -3.52 10.21 -2.69
CA SER A 29 -4.97 9.96 -2.63
C SER A 29 -5.61 10.01 -4.03
N VAL A 30 -6.73 9.30 -4.22
CA VAL A 30 -7.50 9.34 -5.49
C VAL A 30 -7.98 10.76 -5.80
N ASP A 31 -8.38 11.51 -4.78
CA ASP A 31 -8.75 12.93 -4.94
C ASP A 31 -7.56 13.76 -5.44
N THR A 32 -6.37 13.53 -4.87
CA THR A 32 -5.14 14.19 -5.31
C THR A 32 -4.82 13.84 -6.76
N ALA A 33 -4.90 12.56 -7.15
CA ALA A 33 -4.67 12.13 -8.52
C ALA A 33 -5.68 12.75 -9.48
N LEU A 34 -6.97 12.73 -9.14
CA LEU A 34 -8.04 13.33 -9.95
C LEU A 34 -7.83 14.84 -10.13
N TYR A 35 -7.54 15.54 -9.03
CA TYR A 35 -7.24 16.96 -9.04
C TYR A 35 -6.07 17.30 -9.97
N LEU A 36 -4.98 16.52 -9.89
CA LEU A 36 -3.78 16.68 -10.72
C LEU A 36 -4.01 16.32 -12.19
N VAL A 37 -4.83 15.31 -12.49
CA VAL A 37 -5.21 14.95 -13.86
C VAL A 37 -5.99 16.09 -14.53
N LEU A 38 -6.91 16.72 -13.79
CA LEU A 38 -7.77 17.79 -14.29
C LEU A 38 -7.06 19.14 -14.40
N ASN A 39 -6.14 19.43 -13.47
CA ASN A 39 -5.54 20.76 -13.34
C ASN A 39 -4.04 20.81 -13.67
N GLY A 40 -3.38 19.67 -13.90
CA GLY A 40 -1.91 19.57 -13.93
C GLY A 40 -1.23 20.49 -14.95
N GLU A 41 -1.78 20.61 -16.16
CA GLU A 41 -1.24 21.51 -17.20
C GLU A 41 -1.33 22.98 -16.82
N ARG A 42 -2.43 23.38 -16.17
CA ARG A 42 -2.65 24.73 -15.65
C ARG A 42 -1.72 25.01 -14.47
N LEU A 43 -1.60 24.07 -13.54
CA LEU A 43 -0.72 24.15 -12.36
C LEU A 43 0.78 24.17 -12.71
N LEU A 44 1.16 23.70 -13.90
CA LEU A 44 2.52 23.86 -14.43
C LEU A 44 2.79 25.26 -15.00
N LYS A 45 1.73 25.96 -15.46
CA LYS A 45 1.79 27.28 -16.11
C LYS A 45 1.56 28.44 -15.14
N GLU A 46 0.75 28.25 -14.10
CA GLU A 46 0.34 29.31 -13.17
C GLU A 46 0.56 28.92 -11.70
N SER A 47 0.96 29.90 -10.90
CA SER A 47 1.03 29.82 -9.44
C SER A 47 -0.27 30.31 -8.83
N GLU A 48 -1.36 29.55 -8.95
CA GLU A 48 -2.60 29.89 -8.23
C GLU A 48 -2.57 29.39 -6.78
N GLU A 49 -3.00 30.27 -5.88
CA GLU A 49 -3.31 29.93 -4.48
C GLU A 49 -4.62 29.16 -4.43
N VAL A 50 -4.50 27.84 -4.40
CA VAL A 50 -5.61 26.90 -4.21
C VAL A 50 -5.72 26.60 -2.72
N GLU A 51 -6.95 26.54 -2.21
CA GLU A 51 -7.26 26.03 -0.87
C GLU A 51 -6.62 24.65 -0.69
N LYS A 52 -5.56 24.58 0.13
CA LYS A 52 -4.64 23.44 0.18
C LYS A 52 -5.25 22.29 0.97
N LYS A 53 -5.85 21.31 0.28
CA LYS A 53 -5.91 19.94 0.82
C LYS A 53 -4.48 19.39 0.85
N ILE A 54 -3.85 19.34 2.02
CA ILE A 54 -2.46 18.89 2.16
C ILE A 54 -2.46 17.36 2.11
N ASP A 55 -1.85 16.80 1.07
CA ASP A 55 -1.53 15.36 0.95
C ASP A 55 -0.01 15.19 0.95
N ILE A 56 0.48 14.10 1.54
CA ILE A 56 1.90 13.78 1.64
C ILE A 56 2.25 12.75 0.58
N PHE A 57 2.98 13.18 -0.46
CA PHE A 57 3.53 12.26 -1.45
C PHE A 57 4.86 11.68 -0.94
N VAL A 58 4.95 10.35 -0.90
CA VAL A 58 6.18 9.63 -0.55
C VAL A 58 6.71 8.91 -1.78
N ASN A 59 7.86 9.36 -2.27
CA ASN A 59 8.64 8.64 -3.27
C ASN A 59 9.77 7.90 -2.57
N TRP A 60 9.78 6.58 -2.72
CA TRP A 60 10.82 5.70 -2.21
C TRP A 60 11.35 4.76 -3.29
N ASP A 61 11.26 5.17 -4.57
CA ASP A 61 11.70 4.42 -5.74
C ASP A 61 13.17 3.99 -5.63
N ASP A 62 14.00 4.87 -5.07
CA ASP A 62 15.41 4.58 -4.80
C ASP A 62 15.55 3.36 -3.90
N ILE A 63 14.69 3.17 -2.90
CA ILE A 63 14.73 1.97 -2.05
C ILE A 63 14.16 0.76 -2.81
N LYS A 64 12.95 0.89 -3.38
CA LYS A 64 12.18 -0.23 -3.94
C LYS A 64 12.82 -0.91 -5.16
N ILE A 65 13.66 -0.20 -5.91
CA ILE A 65 14.29 -0.75 -7.12
C ILE A 65 15.50 -1.66 -6.84
N SER A 66 16.07 -1.62 -5.63
CA SER A 66 17.27 -2.40 -5.29
C SER A 66 16.92 -3.59 -4.40
N PRO A 67 17.13 -4.84 -4.86
CA PRO A 67 16.92 -6.03 -4.02
C PRO A 67 17.73 -6.02 -2.72
N LYS A 68 18.94 -5.44 -2.75
CA LYS A 68 19.76 -5.29 -1.54
C LYS A 68 19.13 -4.35 -0.52
N ARG A 69 18.57 -3.21 -0.97
CA ARG A 69 17.91 -2.26 -0.07
C ARG A 69 16.58 -2.80 0.44
N LEU A 70 15.82 -3.49 -0.42
CA LEU A 70 14.61 -4.20 0.00
C LEU A 70 14.92 -5.22 1.11
N ARG A 71 15.97 -6.03 0.97
CA ARG A 71 16.39 -6.96 2.03
C ARG A 71 16.70 -6.27 3.36
N CYS A 72 17.32 -5.10 3.33
CA CYS A 72 17.59 -4.34 4.56
C CYS A 72 16.29 -3.86 5.22
N ILE A 73 15.33 -3.39 4.42
CA ILE A 73 14.02 -2.98 4.91
C ILE A 73 13.23 -4.17 5.46
N THR A 74 13.23 -5.30 4.77
CA THR A 74 12.47 -6.48 5.19
C THR A 74 13.06 -7.11 6.45
N SER A 75 14.38 -7.05 6.65
CA SER A 75 14.98 -7.52 7.91
C SER A 75 14.51 -6.69 9.13
N ILE A 76 14.34 -5.37 8.96
CA ILE A 76 13.71 -4.53 9.99
C ILE A 76 12.23 -4.94 10.18
N MET A 77 11.51 -5.19 9.09
CA MET A 77 10.11 -5.64 9.17
C MET A 77 9.97 -6.98 9.90
N CYS A 78 10.89 -7.92 9.68
CA CYS A 78 10.96 -9.22 10.34
C CYS A 78 11.15 -9.07 11.86
N ASP A 79 12.10 -8.24 12.29
CA ASP A 79 12.30 -7.90 13.71
C ASP A 79 11.03 -7.30 14.32
N MET A 80 10.41 -6.37 13.60
CA MET A 80 9.16 -5.72 13.97
C MET A 80 7.93 -6.63 13.98
N ILE A 81 8.00 -7.89 13.58
CA ILE A 81 6.89 -8.86 13.72
C ILE A 81 7.33 -10.12 14.46
N SER A 82 8.50 -10.09 15.11
CA SER A 82 9.13 -11.26 15.76
C SER A 82 8.31 -11.86 16.92
N ASP A 83 7.44 -11.07 17.53
CA ASP A 83 6.50 -11.47 18.58
C ASP A 83 5.15 -11.98 18.06
N ILE A 84 4.93 -11.96 16.74
CA ILE A 84 3.70 -12.46 16.09
C ILE A 84 3.96 -13.90 15.61
N ASP A 85 3.15 -14.85 16.06
CA ASP A 85 3.23 -16.24 15.61
C ASP A 85 2.28 -16.48 14.43
N PHE A 86 2.84 -16.81 13.25
CA PHE A 86 2.08 -16.98 12.02
C PHE A 86 2.69 -18.04 11.10
N ASP A 87 1.89 -18.52 10.16
CA ASP A 87 2.25 -19.60 9.24
C ASP A 87 2.47 -19.11 7.80
N VAL A 88 1.76 -18.04 7.41
CA VAL A 88 1.72 -17.53 6.03
C VAL A 88 1.93 -16.02 6.00
N VAL A 89 2.79 -15.56 5.09
CA VAL A 89 2.89 -14.16 4.69
C VAL A 89 1.99 -13.91 3.48
N LEU A 90 1.07 -12.95 3.60
CA LEU A 90 0.18 -12.54 2.52
C LEU A 90 0.58 -11.16 2.00
N GLY A 91 1.26 -11.11 0.84
CA GLY A 91 1.62 -9.87 0.18
C GLY A 91 0.45 -9.26 -0.59
N ILE A 92 0.11 -8.01 -0.32
CA ILE A 92 -0.88 -7.26 -1.10
C ILE A 92 -0.26 -6.84 -2.44
N SER A 93 -0.94 -7.15 -3.53
CA SER A 93 -0.52 -6.71 -4.86
C SER A 93 -0.66 -5.19 -4.97
N THR A 94 0.32 -4.46 -5.51
CA THR A 94 1.58 -4.96 -6.13
C THR A 94 2.82 -4.73 -5.25
N GLY A 95 2.83 -3.64 -4.49
CA GLY A 95 3.99 -3.19 -3.69
C GLY A 95 4.33 -4.11 -2.52
N GLY A 96 3.34 -4.78 -1.93
CA GLY A 96 3.53 -5.76 -0.86
C GLY A 96 4.14 -7.09 -1.32
N ILE A 97 4.12 -7.42 -2.63
CA ILE A 97 4.60 -8.72 -3.13
C ILE A 97 6.12 -8.88 -2.93
N PRO A 98 7.00 -7.96 -3.38
CA PRO A 98 8.44 -8.09 -3.17
C PRO A 98 8.83 -8.13 -1.69
N LEU A 99 8.15 -7.33 -0.85
CA LEU A 99 8.39 -7.28 0.59
C LEU A 99 7.98 -8.60 1.25
N GLY A 100 6.75 -9.06 1.00
CA GLY A 100 6.22 -10.28 1.57
C GLY A 100 6.99 -11.53 1.13
N THR A 101 7.49 -11.55 -0.11
CA THR A 101 8.34 -12.65 -0.62
C THR A 101 9.64 -12.77 0.18
N LEU A 102 10.29 -11.64 0.46
CA LEU A 102 11.54 -11.62 1.23
C LEU A 102 11.32 -11.91 2.72
N ILE A 103 10.23 -11.41 3.31
CA ILE A 103 9.87 -11.72 4.71
C ILE A 103 9.58 -13.22 4.87
N ALA A 104 8.84 -13.81 3.93
CA ALA A 104 8.54 -15.24 3.93
C ALA A 104 9.82 -16.09 3.84
N GLU A 105 10.78 -15.67 3.01
CA GLU A 105 12.08 -16.34 2.89
C GLU A 105 12.92 -16.21 4.16
N GLU A 106 13.04 -15.01 4.72
CA GLU A 106 13.85 -14.74 5.93
C GLU A 106 13.32 -15.47 7.17
N LEU A 107 12.00 -15.64 7.28
CA LEU A 107 11.35 -16.28 8.42
C LEU A 107 10.97 -17.76 8.20
N ASP A 108 11.28 -18.32 7.02
CA ASP A 108 10.90 -19.69 6.62
C ASP A 108 9.38 -19.92 6.78
N ARG A 109 8.58 -19.13 6.07
CA ARG A 109 7.12 -19.16 6.08
C ARG A 109 6.54 -19.32 4.68
N ASP A 110 5.32 -19.84 4.61
CA ASP A 110 4.63 -19.95 3.33
C ASP A 110 4.24 -18.56 2.82
N PHE A 111 4.22 -18.39 1.49
CA PHE A 111 3.90 -17.12 0.85
C PHE A 111 2.63 -17.23 0.00
N SER A 112 1.78 -16.21 0.07
CA SER A 112 0.62 -16.04 -0.79
C SER A 112 0.42 -14.58 -1.17
N ILE A 113 -0.42 -14.32 -2.18
CA ILE A 113 -0.66 -13.00 -2.73
C ILE A 113 -2.14 -12.67 -2.67
N TYR A 114 -2.49 -11.52 -2.11
CA TYR A 114 -3.82 -10.93 -2.23
C TYR A 114 -3.87 -9.94 -3.40
N ILE A 115 -4.85 -10.07 -4.27
CA ILE A 115 -5.12 -9.15 -5.37
C ILE A 115 -6.36 -8.32 -5.00
N PRO A 116 -6.19 -7.02 -4.66
CA PRO A 116 -7.30 -6.15 -4.33
C PRO A 116 -8.35 -6.05 -5.44
N LYS A 117 -9.62 -5.87 -5.06
CA LYS A 117 -10.74 -5.78 -6.00
C LYS A 117 -10.53 -4.76 -7.12
N LYS A 118 -9.92 -3.62 -6.80
CA LYS A 118 -9.64 -2.54 -7.76
C LYS A 118 -8.78 -2.98 -8.97
N HIS A 119 -7.97 -4.04 -8.84
CA HIS A 119 -7.16 -4.57 -9.94
C HIS A 119 -7.89 -5.60 -10.81
N LEU A 120 -9.09 -6.02 -10.42
CA LEU A 120 -9.87 -7.01 -11.17
C LEU A 120 -10.65 -6.28 -12.26
N LYS A 121 -10.21 -6.44 -13.53
CA LYS A 121 -10.81 -5.79 -14.72
C LYS A 121 -12.28 -6.17 -14.95
N GLU A 122 -12.76 -7.26 -14.37
CA GLU A 122 -14.17 -7.66 -14.46
C GLU A 122 -15.00 -7.00 -13.35
N ARG A 123 -15.93 -6.12 -13.75
CA ARG A 123 -16.93 -5.44 -12.91
C ARG A 123 -17.92 -6.36 -12.16
N GLY A 124 -17.60 -7.64 -11.98
CA GLY A 124 -18.48 -8.66 -11.37
C GLY A 124 -17.96 -9.30 -10.09
N LYS A 125 -16.66 -9.19 -9.75
CA LYS A 125 -16.15 -9.79 -8.50
C LYS A 125 -16.46 -8.89 -7.30
N ALA A 126 -17.26 -9.41 -6.37
CA ALA A 126 -17.74 -8.66 -5.21
C ALA A 126 -16.60 -8.26 -4.24
N ARG A 127 -15.49 -9.01 -4.23
CA ARG A 127 -14.34 -8.90 -3.31
C ARG A 127 -13.02 -9.11 -4.07
N GLY A 128 -11.90 -8.66 -3.49
CA GLY A 128 -10.56 -9.10 -3.93
C GLY A 128 -10.37 -10.62 -3.83
N PHE A 129 -9.26 -11.12 -4.36
CA PHE A 129 -9.00 -12.55 -4.50
C PHE A 129 -7.57 -12.88 -4.08
N ILE A 130 -7.40 -13.94 -3.29
CA ILE A 130 -6.07 -14.51 -3.04
C ILE A 130 -5.70 -15.43 -4.20
N GLY A 131 -4.52 -15.24 -4.76
CA GLY A 131 -3.96 -16.02 -5.87
C GLY A 131 -3.77 -17.51 -5.56
N HIS A 132 -2.93 -18.18 -6.36
CA HIS A 132 -2.57 -19.59 -6.22
C HIS A 132 -2.52 -20.08 -4.76
N ASN A 133 -3.01 -21.31 -4.52
CA ASN A 133 -3.04 -21.97 -3.21
C ASN A 133 -4.07 -21.42 -2.20
N TYR A 134 -5.21 -20.89 -2.64
CA TYR A 134 -6.32 -20.50 -1.74
C TYR A 134 -6.71 -21.57 -0.70
N GLN A 135 -6.65 -22.86 -1.06
CA GLN A 135 -6.91 -23.96 -0.11
C GLN A 135 -5.82 -24.11 0.96
N SER A 136 -4.58 -23.71 0.69
CA SER A 136 -3.43 -23.91 1.60
C SER A 136 -3.35 -22.86 2.71
N ILE A 137 -4.16 -21.81 2.66
CA ILE A 137 -4.15 -20.72 3.65
C ILE A 137 -5.40 -20.71 4.54
N LYS A 138 -6.41 -21.52 4.22
CA LYS A 138 -7.67 -21.57 4.97
C LYS A 138 -7.39 -22.07 6.40
N GLY A 139 -7.87 -21.34 7.40
CA GLY A 139 -7.70 -21.65 8.81
C GLY A 139 -6.29 -21.42 9.35
N ARG A 140 -5.38 -20.86 8.56
CA ARG A 140 -3.99 -20.59 9.00
C ARG A 140 -3.84 -19.16 9.52
N ARG A 141 -2.76 -18.98 10.27
CA ARG A 141 -2.36 -17.69 10.85
C ARG A 141 -1.58 -16.89 9.81
N ILE A 142 -2.08 -15.71 9.51
CA ILE A 142 -1.64 -14.91 8.37
C ILE A 142 -1.17 -13.53 8.86
N VAL A 143 0.01 -13.13 8.40
CA VAL A 143 0.47 -11.74 8.47
C VAL A 143 0.35 -11.09 7.10
N VAL A 144 -0.28 -9.91 7.06
CA VAL A 144 -0.50 -9.15 5.83
C VAL A 144 0.64 -8.16 5.63
N VAL A 145 1.16 -8.08 4.41
CA VAL A 145 2.27 -7.19 4.05
C VAL A 145 1.87 -6.28 2.90
N ASP A 146 2.11 -4.98 3.05
CA ASP A 146 1.95 -3.97 1.99
C ASP A 146 3.12 -2.98 2.02
N ASP A 147 3.26 -2.13 0.99
CA ASP A 147 4.26 -1.07 1.01
C ASP A 147 3.76 0.21 1.67
N VAL A 148 2.63 0.75 1.22
CA VAL A 148 2.14 2.07 1.65
C VAL A 148 0.64 2.04 1.98
N ILE A 149 0.29 2.48 3.19
CA ILE A 149 -1.09 2.79 3.55
C ILE A 149 -1.38 4.25 3.19
N THR A 150 -2.30 4.46 2.24
CA THR A 150 -2.83 5.78 1.88
C THR A 150 -4.07 6.14 2.71
N SER A 151 -5.23 5.56 2.39
CA SER A 151 -6.49 5.71 3.15
C SER A 151 -6.82 4.53 4.07
N GLY A 152 -6.06 3.43 3.94
CA GLY A 152 -6.30 2.19 4.65
C GLY A 152 -7.39 1.28 4.07
N ASN A 153 -8.08 1.67 3.00
CA ASN A 153 -9.18 0.85 2.46
C ASN A 153 -8.71 -0.53 1.99
N THR A 154 -7.57 -0.62 1.31
CA THR A 154 -7.05 -1.88 0.77
C THR A 154 -6.63 -2.85 1.88
N ILE A 155 -5.90 -2.38 2.89
CA ILE A 155 -5.49 -3.24 4.01
C ILE A 155 -6.69 -3.67 4.87
N LYS A 156 -7.70 -2.80 5.06
CA LYS A 156 -8.97 -3.16 5.71
C LYS A 156 -9.74 -4.23 4.93
N GLU A 157 -9.86 -4.07 3.61
CA GLU A 157 -10.48 -5.08 2.75
C GLU A 157 -9.75 -6.42 2.86
N THR A 158 -8.41 -6.38 2.84
CA THR A 158 -7.56 -7.57 2.92
C THR A 158 -7.72 -8.29 4.25
N ILE A 159 -7.65 -7.58 5.38
CA ILE A 159 -7.82 -8.16 6.72
C ILE A 159 -9.22 -8.77 6.87
N ASN A 160 -10.26 -8.09 6.41
CA ASN A 160 -11.62 -8.63 6.41
C ASN A 160 -11.77 -9.88 5.55
N TYR A 161 -11.08 -9.92 4.41
CA TYR A 161 -11.03 -11.12 3.58
C TYR A 161 -10.33 -12.27 4.31
N VAL A 162 -9.15 -12.02 4.89
CA VAL A 162 -8.38 -13.01 5.66
C VAL A 162 -9.21 -13.58 6.81
N LYS A 163 -9.85 -12.73 7.61
CA LYS A 163 -10.74 -13.14 8.71
C LYS A 163 -11.90 -14.04 8.26
N SER A 164 -12.33 -13.93 7.00
CA SER A 164 -13.40 -14.79 6.46
C SER A 164 -12.94 -16.20 6.08
N ILE A 165 -11.62 -16.44 6.01
CA ILE A 165 -11.06 -17.72 5.55
C ILE A 165 -10.01 -18.31 6.50
N GLY A 166 -9.41 -17.51 7.37
CA GLY A 166 -8.30 -17.87 8.26
C GLY A 166 -8.19 -16.86 9.39
N ASP A 167 -6.99 -16.75 9.98
CA ASP A 167 -6.76 -15.94 11.17
C ASP A 167 -5.74 -14.84 10.90
N ALA A 168 -6.18 -13.58 10.94
CA ALA A 168 -5.31 -12.42 10.71
C ALA A 168 -4.59 -12.07 12.01
N GLN A 169 -3.28 -12.35 12.09
CA GLN A 169 -2.48 -12.11 13.30
C GLN A 169 -1.91 -10.69 13.38
N GLY A 170 -1.72 -10.06 12.23
CA GLY A 170 -1.16 -8.72 12.15
C GLY A 170 -0.99 -8.26 10.72
N ALA A 171 -0.68 -6.98 10.56
CA ALA A 171 -0.23 -6.43 9.29
C ALA A 171 0.99 -5.54 9.49
N ILE A 172 1.86 -5.49 8.48
CA ILE A 172 3.03 -4.64 8.49
C ILE A 172 3.20 -3.94 7.14
N VAL A 173 3.52 -2.64 7.20
CA VAL A 173 3.78 -1.81 6.02
C VAL A 173 5.06 -1.00 6.18
N VAL A 174 5.61 -0.50 5.08
CA VAL A 174 6.77 0.38 5.15
C VAL A 174 6.34 1.78 5.57
N ILE A 175 5.29 2.33 4.95
CA ILE A 175 4.83 3.70 5.19
C ILE A 175 3.34 3.71 5.50
N ASP A 176 2.95 4.36 6.59
CA ASP A 176 1.55 4.64 6.92
C ASP A 176 1.28 6.14 6.95
N LYS A 177 0.40 6.60 6.04
CA LYS A 177 -0.08 7.98 5.96
C LYS A 177 -1.41 8.23 6.70
N SER A 178 -2.11 7.16 7.08
CA SER A 178 -3.43 7.22 7.73
C SER A 178 -3.36 7.13 9.25
N GLY A 179 -2.25 6.67 9.83
CA GLY A 179 -2.14 6.51 11.28
C GLY A 179 -2.95 5.33 11.83
N ILE A 180 -3.08 4.26 11.06
CA ILE A 180 -3.84 3.07 11.44
C ILE A 180 -2.95 2.17 12.29
N GLU A 181 -3.35 1.92 13.54
CA GLU A 181 -2.65 1.04 14.48
C GLU A 181 -3.35 -0.31 14.68
N ASP A 182 -4.66 -0.37 14.40
CA ASP A 182 -5.48 -1.56 14.57
C ASP A 182 -6.60 -1.60 13.51
N ILE A 183 -6.94 -2.80 13.05
CA ILE A 183 -8.12 -3.06 12.23
C ILE A 183 -8.89 -4.23 12.84
N ASP A 184 -9.94 -3.90 13.58
CA ASP A 184 -10.86 -4.85 14.21
C ASP A 184 -10.14 -5.87 15.10
N GLY A 185 -9.17 -5.42 15.91
CA GLY A 185 -8.35 -6.26 16.78
C GLY A 185 -7.12 -6.89 16.12
N VAL A 186 -6.81 -6.53 14.87
CA VAL A 186 -5.58 -6.94 14.18
C VAL A 186 -4.58 -5.78 14.20
N PRO A 187 -3.41 -5.94 14.83
CA PRO A 187 -2.43 -4.87 14.95
C PRO A 187 -1.82 -4.53 13.59
N VAL A 188 -1.61 -3.24 13.33
CA VAL A 188 -0.97 -2.70 12.12
C VAL A 188 0.31 -1.97 12.49
N ARG A 189 1.45 -2.51 12.03
CA ARG A 189 2.79 -1.96 12.25
C ARG A 189 3.27 -1.23 11.00
N ALA A 190 4.00 -0.14 11.19
CA ALA A 190 4.56 0.63 10.10
C ALA A 190 5.99 1.06 10.45
N LEU A 191 6.93 0.93 9.50
CA LEU A 191 8.31 1.43 9.69
C LEU A 191 8.32 2.94 9.82
N PHE A 192 7.51 3.62 9.02
CA PHE A 192 7.35 5.07 9.05
C PHE A 192 5.87 5.44 9.15
N ARG A 193 5.51 6.23 10.15
CA ARG A 193 4.23 6.93 10.21
C ARG A 193 4.44 8.37 9.77
N VAL A 194 3.66 8.82 8.78
CA VAL A 194 3.83 10.13 8.16
C VAL A 194 2.52 10.90 8.28
N GLY A 195 2.58 12.10 8.86
CA GLY A 195 1.43 12.95 9.09
C GLY A 195 1.75 14.41 8.83
N THR A 196 0.70 15.23 8.76
CA THR A 196 0.84 16.69 8.72
C THR A 196 0.58 17.24 10.12
N VAL A 197 1.35 18.26 10.51
CA VAL A 197 1.10 19.02 11.74
C VAL A 197 0.61 20.39 11.33
N GLU A 198 -0.59 20.76 11.75
CA GLU A 198 -1.08 22.12 11.60
C GLU A 198 -0.45 23.01 12.68
N LEU A 199 0.31 24.00 12.25
CA LEU A 199 0.81 25.04 13.14
C LEU A 199 -0.20 26.19 13.12
N SER A 200 -0.95 26.35 14.20
CA SER A 200 -1.67 27.59 14.44
C SER A 200 -0.65 28.73 14.60
N ARG A 201 -0.85 29.82 13.86
CA ARG A 201 -0.14 31.08 14.08
C ARG A 201 -0.80 31.86 15.20
#